data_AF-A0A0R2T4J4-F1
#
_entry.id   AF-A0A0R2T4J4-F1
#
_cell.length_a   1.000
_cell.length_b   1.000
_cell.length_c   1.000
_cell.angle_alpha   90.00
_cell.angle_beta   90.00
_cell.angle_gamma   90.00
#
_symmetry.space_group_name_H-M   'P 1'
#
loop_
_entity.id
_entity.type
_entity.pdbx_description
1 polymer ?
#
loop_
_entity_poly.entity_id
_entity_poly.type
_entity_poly.pdbx_seq_one_letter_code
_entity_poly.pdbx_strand_id
1 'polypeptide(L)'
;MPIPDNNHYARIFLRALYVATALTLSLASFSSMAGTIVRVSTSVGDYSIELLDETAPLTVANFLGYVARNDFNGTYLHRVVDNFVVQGGAYRFKLFEGPIDIPTGETVVNEFGASNLRGTVAMAKVDGNPDSATNQWFVNLADNSGNLDANNGGFTVFGTVLGDGMAVLDAIDALPFVSLGAKAPNAPYFSEFYDNPSSFVYMNVEVTERFSTSSHVYESGTGLLITSVNIDDGSELLSLNLRSVASALGFVIEVNQESVIPRQTAFDGMATFDSATGLLTIPALEVNLSGSVSVITNVVFKLIDATSARFLLDTYDQ
;
A
#
# COMPACT_ATOMS: atom_id res chain seq x y z
N MET A 1 -2.61 -95.83 -17.94
CA MET A 1 -3.52 -94.91 -17.23
C MET A 1 -2.79 -94.47 -15.97
N PRO A 2 -2.41 -93.18 -15.89
CA PRO A 2 -3.01 -92.31 -14.87
C PRO A 2 -3.43 -90.92 -15.39
N ILE A 3 -4.16 -90.24 -14.51
CA ILE A 3 -5.14 -89.15 -14.64
C ILE A 3 -4.48 -87.76 -14.83
N PRO A 4 -5.15 -86.77 -15.46
CA PRO A 4 -4.53 -85.55 -15.96
C PRO A 4 -4.35 -84.47 -14.88
N ASP A 5 -3.24 -83.72 -14.97
CA ASP A 5 -2.95 -82.61 -14.05
C ASP A 5 -3.60 -81.31 -14.53
N ASN A 6 -4.31 -80.68 -13.60
CA ASN A 6 -5.46 -79.82 -13.83
C ASN A 6 -5.07 -78.35 -13.57
N ASN A 7 -4.07 -77.84 -14.28
CA ASN A 7 -3.51 -76.51 -14.00
C ASN A 7 -3.21 -75.64 -15.23
N HIS A 8 -3.94 -75.85 -16.34
CA HIS A 8 -3.80 -75.03 -17.55
C HIS A 8 -4.76 -73.84 -17.67
N TYR A 9 -5.73 -73.69 -16.75
CA TYR A 9 -6.71 -72.59 -16.80
C TYR A 9 -6.41 -71.42 -15.83
N ALA A 10 -5.44 -71.56 -14.93
CA ALA A 10 -5.03 -70.50 -14.00
C ALA A 10 -4.07 -69.45 -14.59
N ARG A 11 -3.65 -69.60 -15.86
CA ARG A 11 -2.64 -68.74 -16.51
C ARG A 11 -3.19 -67.76 -17.55
N ILE A 12 -4.51 -67.64 -17.68
CA ILE A 12 -5.15 -66.66 -18.60
C ILE A 12 -5.79 -65.47 -17.86
N PHE A 13 -5.83 -65.50 -16.51
CA PHE A 13 -6.31 -64.38 -15.69
C PHE A 13 -5.22 -63.48 -15.10
N LEU A 14 -3.97 -63.58 -15.58
CA LEU A 14 -2.87 -62.65 -15.22
C LEU A 14 -2.37 -61.84 -16.43
N ARG A 15 -3.30 -61.42 -17.30
CA ARG A 15 -3.05 -60.40 -18.35
C ARG A 15 -4.05 -59.25 -18.27
N ALA A 16 -4.46 -58.90 -17.05
CA ALA A 16 -5.39 -57.81 -16.77
C ALA A 16 -4.84 -56.83 -15.73
N LEU A 17 -3.51 -56.59 -15.71
CA LEU A 17 -2.91 -55.64 -14.76
C LEU A 17 -1.73 -54.85 -15.36
N TYR A 18 -1.82 -54.42 -16.62
CA TYR A 18 -0.77 -53.58 -17.23
C TYR A 18 -1.24 -52.54 -18.26
N VAL A 19 -2.50 -52.08 -18.23
CA VAL A 19 -2.91 -50.88 -19.00
C VAL A 19 -3.88 -50.02 -18.20
N ALA A 20 -3.49 -49.69 -16.97
CA ALA A 20 -4.13 -48.63 -16.19
C ALA A 20 -3.07 -47.74 -15.53
N THR A 21 -1.99 -47.42 -16.25
CA THR A 21 -1.26 -46.17 -16.01
C THR A 21 -2.05 -45.05 -16.68
N ALA A 22 -3.19 -44.70 -16.08
CA ALA A 22 -3.72 -43.37 -16.22
C ALA A 22 -2.68 -42.45 -15.60
N LEU A 23 -1.78 -41.92 -16.44
CA LEU A 23 -0.96 -40.77 -16.12
C LEU A 23 -1.92 -39.59 -15.99
N THR A 24 -2.63 -39.50 -14.87
CA THR A 24 -3.25 -38.26 -14.42
C THR A 24 -2.10 -37.33 -14.09
N LEU A 25 -1.66 -36.59 -15.11
CA LEU A 25 -0.89 -35.38 -14.94
C LEU A 25 -1.82 -34.42 -14.19
N SER A 26 -1.80 -34.49 -12.86
CA SER A 26 -2.37 -33.46 -12.02
C SER A 26 -1.54 -32.20 -12.32
N LEU A 27 -2.04 -31.39 -13.25
CA LEU A 27 -1.72 -29.97 -13.29
C LEU A 27 -2.13 -29.45 -11.92
N ALA A 28 -1.20 -29.47 -10.98
CA ALA A 28 -1.30 -28.60 -9.82
C ALA A 28 -1.32 -27.21 -10.42
N SER A 29 -2.51 -26.61 -10.46
CA SER A 29 -2.63 -25.17 -10.67
C SER A 29 -1.85 -24.54 -9.54
N PHE A 30 -0.60 -24.15 -9.81
CA PHE A 30 0.05 -23.14 -9.01
C PHE A 30 -0.75 -21.87 -9.29
N SER A 31 -1.79 -21.64 -8.49
CA SER A 31 -2.28 -20.28 -8.31
C SER A 31 -1.10 -19.53 -7.71
N SER A 32 -0.39 -18.74 -8.52
CA SER A 32 0.42 -17.67 -7.94
C SER A 32 -0.58 -16.82 -7.17
N MET A 33 -0.54 -16.88 -5.84
CA MET A 33 -1.24 -15.88 -5.06
C MET A 33 -0.60 -14.55 -5.46
N ALA A 34 -1.39 -13.66 -6.07
CA ALA A 34 -0.93 -12.30 -6.30
C ALA A 34 -0.50 -11.72 -4.95
N GLY A 35 0.62 -10.98 -4.92
CA GLY A 35 1.13 -10.43 -3.68
C GLY A 35 0.12 -9.48 -3.05
N THR A 36 0.20 -9.32 -1.74
CA THR A 36 -0.61 -8.33 -1.02
C THR A 36 -0.36 -6.95 -1.62
N ILE A 37 -1.43 -6.21 -1.95
CA ILE A 37 -1.32 -4.86 -2.49
C ILE A 37 -1.48 -3.85 -1.38
N VAL A 38 -0.57 -2.88 -1.34
CA VAL A 38 -0.71 -1.69 -0.50
C VAL A 38 -0.72 -0.45 -1.36
N ARG A 39 -1.56 0.52 -0.99
CA ARG A 39 -1.58 1.86 -1.58
C ARG A 39 -0.91 2.83 -0.63
N VAL A 40 0.00 3.62 -1.18
CA VAL A 40 0.65 4.74 -0.49
C VAL A 40 0.09 6.03 -1.08
N SER A 41 -0.75 6.71 -0.31
CA SER A 41 -1.25 8.04 -0.67
C SER A 41 -0.28 9.08 -0.13
N THR A 42 0.19 10.00 -0.96
CA THR A 42 1.12 11.06 -0.53
C THR A 42 0.61 12.44 -0.84
N SER A 43 1.27 13.46 -0.29
CA SER A 43 0.99 14.86 -0.64
C SER A 43 1.17 15.20 -2.12
N VAL A 44 1.92 14.41 -2.88
CA VAL A 44 2.22 14.67 -4.31
C VAL A 44 1.33 13.83 -5.23
N GLY A 45 1.05 12.60 -4.83
CA GLY A 45 0.31 11.62 -5.61
C GLY A 45 0.29 10.25 -4.96
N ASP A 46 -0.49 9.34 -5.51
CA ASP A 46 -0.65 8.01 -4.95
C ASP A 46 0.13 7.00 -5.80
N TYR A 47 0.72 6.01 -5.15
CA TYR A 47 1.31 4.85 -5.83
C TYR A 47 0.94 3.57 -5.08
N SER A 48 1.09 2.42 -5.74
CA SER A 48 0.81 1.12 -5.13
C SER A 48 2.05 0.24 -5.16
N ILE A 49 2.15 -0.66 -4.20
CA ILE A 49 3.23 -1.63 -4.06
C ILE A 49 2.59 -3.02 -4.03
N GLU A 50 3.09 -3.94 -4.85
CA GLU A 50 2.86 -5.38 -4.67
C GLU A 50 3.94 -5.92 -3.75
N LEU A 51 3.53 -6.51 -2.62
CA LEU A 51 4.43 -7.10 -1.64
C LEU A 51 4.88 -8.49 -2.08
N LEU A 52 6.13 -8.83 -1.76
CA LEU A 52 6.74 -10.11 -2.07
C LEU A 52 6.53 -11.10 -0.92
N ASP A 53 5.26 -11.44 -0.68
CA ASP A 53 4.81 -12.23 0.49
C ASP A 53 5.56 -13.57 0.64
N GLU A 54 5.94 -14.21 -0.47
CA GLU A 54 6.68 -15.48 -0.45
C GLU A 54 8.21 -15.29 -0.32
N THR A 55 8.75 -14.19 -0.85
CA THR A 55 10.20 -13.95 -0.89
C THR A 55 10.73 -13.40 0.44
N ALA A 56 9.97 -12.52 1.09
CA ALA A 56 10.35 -11.85 2.33
C ALA A 56 9.21 -11.87 3.38
N PRO A 57 8.73 -13.06 3.78
CA PRO A 57 7.52 -13.22 4.58
C PRO A 57 7.58 -12.54 5.95
N LEU A 58 8.74 -12.56 6.63
CA LEU A 58 8.86 -11.91 7.95
C LEU A 58 8.85 -10.39 7.82
N THR A 59 9.48 -9.86 6.78
CA THR A 59 9.55 -8.43 6.46
C THR A 59 8.19 -7.90 6.04
N VAL A 60 7.48 -8.62 5.18
CA VAL A 60 6.10 -8.31 4.79
C VAL A 60 5.19 -8.33 6.01
N ALA A 61 5.25 -9.38 6.85
CA ALA A 61 4.44 -9.45 8.07
C ALA A 61 4.73 -8.30 9.03
N ASN A 62 5.99 -7.92 9.18
CA ASN A 62 6.40 -6.75 9.95
C ASN A 62 5.81 -5.45 9.37
N PHE A 63 5.96 -5.21 8.07
CA PHE A 63 5.44 -4.02 7.38
C PHE A 63 3.91 -3.92 7.51
N LEU A 64 3.19 -5.00 7.20
CA LEU A 64 1.73 -5.07 7.33
C LEU A 64 1.27 -4.90 8.78
N GLY A 65 2.08 -5.28 9.76
CA GLY A 65 1.82 -5.00 11.17
C GLY A 65 1.76 -3.51 11.48
N TYR A 66 2.64 -2.68 10.88
CA TYR A 66 2.57 -1.22 11.00
C TYR A 66 1.37 -0.64 10.24
N VAL A 67 1.09 -1.15 9.04
CA VAL A 67 -0.10 -0.74 8.25
C VAL A 67 -1.39 -0.98 9.03
N ALA A 68 -1.57 -2.18 9.59
CA ALA A 68 -2.77 -2.57 10.34
C ALA A 68 -3.00 -1.76 11.63
N ARG A 69 -1.95 -1.11 12.17
CA ARG A 69 -2.03 -0.22 13.33
C ARG A 69 -2.15 1.26 12.95
N ASN A 70 -2.26 1.58 11.65
CA ASN A 70 -2.19 2.94 11.11
C ASN A 70 -0.87 3.67 11.45
N ASP A 71 0.21 2.95 11.77
CA ASP A 71 1.46 3.55 12.24
C ASP A 71 2.11 4.44 11.16
N PHE A 72 1.87 4.15 9.88
CA PHE A 72 2.36 4.96 8.77
C PHE A 72 1.49 6.17 8.42
N ASN A 73 0.26 6.25 8.92
CA ASN A 73 -0.66 7.35 8.61
C ASN A 73 -0.15 8.66 9.20
N GLY A 74 -0.09 9.70 8.36
CA GLY A 74 0.45 11.02 8.70
C GLY A 74 1.97 11.03 8.96
N THR A 75 2.71 9.98 8.58
CA THR A 75 4.17 10.05 8.57
C THR A 75 4.65 10.87 7.37
N TYR A 76 5.87 11.39 7.41
CA TYR A 76 6.46 12.09 6.27
C TYR A 76 7.68 11.36 5.73
N LEU A 77 7.98 11.59 4.45
CA LEU A 77 9.21 11.13 3.83
C LEU A 77 10.36 11.94 4.44
N HIS A 78 11.22 11.31 5.25
CA HIS A 78 12.25 12.04 5.99
C HIS A 78 13.57 12.14 5.24
N ARG A 79 13.76 11.34 4.20
CA ARG A 79 15.00 11.30 3.43
C ARG A 79 14.73 10.94 1.97
N VAL A 80 15.04 11.87 1.08
CA VAL A 80 15.15 11.66 -0.36
C VAL A 80 16.58 11.93 -0.80
N VAL A 81 17.15 11.03 -1.60
CA VAL A 81 18.46 11.20 -2.22
C VAL A 81 18.32 10.93 -3.70
N ASP A 82 18.58 11.98 -4.49
CA ASP A 82 18.50 12.00 -5.95
C ASP A 82 19.15 10.76 -6.56
N ASN A 83 18.43 10.11 -7.47
CA ASN A 83 18.86 8.89 -8.16
C ASN A 83 19.32 7.76 -7.21
N PHE A 84 18.82 7.72 -5.97
CA PHE A 84 19.13 6.65 -5.01
C PHE A 84 17.86 6.11 -4.37
N VAL A 85 17.29 6.80 -3.37
CA VAL A 85 16.14 6.28 -2.61
C VAL A 85 15.22 7.38 -2.08
N VAL A 86 13.93 7.03 -1.96
CA VAL A 86 12.92 7.75 -1.18
C VAL A 86 12.60 6.94 0.06
N GLN A 87 12.82 7.50 1.26
CA GLN A 87 12.73 6.78 2.53
C GLN A 87 11.73 7.44 3.49
N GLY A 88 10.92 6.60 4.14
CA GLY A 88 9.87 7.01 5.07
C GLY A 88 9.61 6.00 6.19
N GLY A 89 8.50 6.19 6.90
CA GLY A 89 7.95 5.21 7.83
C GLY A 89 8.45 5.31 9.28
N ALA A 90 9.26 6.32 9.62
CA ALA A 90 9.79 6.46 11.00
C ALA A 90 9.20 7.60 11.82
N TYR A 91 8.79 8.70 11.18
CA TYR A 91 8.58 9.95 11.90
C TYR A 91 7.26 10.60 11.56
N ARG A 92 6.65 11.22 12.57
CA ARG A 92 5.55 12.19 12.44
C ARG A 92 6.04 13.55 12.86
N PHE A 93 5.37 14.59 12.39
CA PHE A 93 5.61 15.94 12.87
C PHE A 93 4.56 16.29 13.93
N LYS A 94 5.01 16.77 15.09
CA LYS A 94 4.13 17.28 16.15
C LYS A 94 4.34 18.76 16.35
N LEU A 95 3.26 19.53 16.25
CA LEU A 95 3.29 20.98 16.38
C LEU A 95 3.92 21.38 17.72
N PHE A 96 4.83 22.36 17.68
CA PHE A 96 5.63 22.85 18.82
C PHE A 96 6.64 21.86 19.44
N GLU A 97 6.73 20.62 18.95
CA GLU A 97 7.72 19.62 19.40
C GLU A 97 8.73 19.26 18.30
N GLY A 98 8.28 19.20 17.04
CA GLY A 98 9.10 18.81 15.91
C GLY A 98 8.90 17.35 15.48
N PRO A 99 9.89 16.76 14.78
CA PRO A 99 9.92 15.34 14.44
C PRO A 99 9.90 14.41 15.66
N ILE A 100 8.90 13.54 15.74
CA ILE A 100 8.78 12.49 16.75
C ILE A 100 8.84 11.11 16.10
N ASP A 101 9.39 10.13 16.82
CA ASP A 101 9.39 8.74 16.39
C ASP A 101 7.97 8.18 16.45
N ILE A 102 7.58 7.37 15.46
CA ILE A 102 6.45 6.45 15.63
C ILE A 102 6.90 5.25 16.47
N PRO A 103 5.99 4.57 17.20
CA PRO A 103 6.34 3.36 17.93
C PRO A 103 6.95 2.30 17.01
N THR A 104 8.01 1.63 17.46
CA THR A 104 8.63 0.50 16.76
C THR A 104 8.35 -0.81 17.49
N GLY A 105 8.17 -1.89 16.74
CA GLY A 105 8.21 -3.25 17.26
C GLY A 105 9.63 -3.81 17.38
N GLU A 106 9.72 -5.12 17.56
CA GLU A 106 10.96 -5.87 17.51
C GLU A 106 11.63 -5.75 16.13
N THR A 107 12.95 -5.96 16.09
CA THR A 107 13.70 -5.99 14.84
C THR A 107 13.37 -7.25 14.03
N VAL A 108 13.32 -7.11 12.70
CA VAL A 108 13.13 -8.24 11.78
C VAL A 108 14.47 -8.75 11.25
N VAL A 109 14.58 -10.07 11.12
CA VAL A 109 15.74 -10.74 10.50
C VAL A 109 15.83 -10.33 9.04
N ASN A 110 17.04 -10.12 8.54
CA ASN A 110 17.28 -9.79 7.14
C ASN A 110 16.96 -10.98 6.23
N GLU A 111 16.04 -10.78 5.28
CA GLU A 111 15.61 -11.76 4.27
C GLU A 111 16.08 -11.35 2.87
N PHE A 112 17.25 -10.73 2.76
CA PHE A 112 17.76 -10.32 1.45
C PHE A 112 17.82 -11.51 0.48
N GLY A 113 17.22 -11.32 -0.70
CA GLY A 113 17.08 -12.36 -1.72
C GLY A 113 16.76 -11.82 -3.12
N ALA A 114 15.97 -10.75 -3.21
CA ALA A 114 15.76 -10.01 -4.45
C ALA A 114 16.66 -8.75 -4.52
N SER A 115 17.15 -8.43 -5.72
CA SER A 115 18.06 -7.29 -5.95
C SER A 115 17.38 -5.93 -5.82
N ASN A 116 18.11 -4.95 -5.30
CA ASN A 116 17.69 -3.55 -5.13
C ASN A 116 17.71 -2.77 -6.45
N LEU A 117 16.80 -3.14 -7.37
CA LEU A 117 16.61 -2.47 -8.65
C LEU A 117 15.63 -1.29 -8.54
N ARG A 118 15.63 -0.38 -9.52
CA ARG A 118 14.67 0.74 -9.58
C ARG A 118 13.23 0.23 -9.47
N GLY A 119 12.44 0.86 -8.61
CA GLY A 119 11.04 0.52 -8.33
C GLY A 119 10.85 -0.60 -7.32
N THR A 120 11.91 -1.20 -6.79
CA THR A 120 11.80 -2.12 -5.65
C THR A 120 11.70 -1.38 -4.33
N VAL A 121 11.04 -1.99 -3.36
CA VAL A 121 10.85 -1.46 -1.99
C VAL A 121 11.63 -2.33 -1.03
N ALA A 122 12.45 -1.73 -0.17
CA ALA A 122 13.32 -2.44 0.76
C ALA A 122 13.34 -1.83 2.16
N MET A 123 13.69 -2.64 3.17
CA MET A 123 13.80 -2.19 4.56
C MET A 123 15.08 -1.42 4.81
N ALA A 124 14.99 -0.27 5.49
CA ALA A 124 16.16 0.44 5.98
C ALA A 124 16.71 -0.22 7.24
N LYS A 125 18.04 -0.13 7.42
CA LYS A 125 18.78 -0.83 8.47
C LYS A 125 19.89 0.04 9.03
N VAL A 126 20.28 -0.22 10.27
CA VAL A 126 21.48 0.37 10.88
C VAL A 126 22.72 -0.26 10.25
N ASP A 127 23.69 0.59 9.89
CA ASP A 127 24.95 0.15 9.31
C ASP A 127 25.71 -0.79 10.26
N GLY A 128 26.29 -1.85 9.71
CA GLY A 128 26.97 -2.91 10.47
C GLY A 128 26.06 -3.84 11.28
N ASN A 129 24.74 -3.66 11.26
CA ASN A 129 23.77 -4.55 11.89
C ASN A 129 22.71 -5.03 10.87
N PRO A 130 22.92 -6.20 10.24
CA PRO A 130 22.03 -6.71 9.21
C PRO A 130 20.60 -6.95 9.66
N ASP A 131 20.35 -7.30 10.92
CA ASP A 131 19.02 -7.69 11.45
C ASP A 131 18.40 -6.57 12.30
N SER A 132 18.60 -5.30 11.90
CA SER A 132 18.17 -4.12 12.67
C SER A 132 16.92 -3.41 12.14
N ALA A 133 16.31 -3.92 11.06
CA ALA A 133 15.14 -3.31 10.45
C ALA A 133 13.94 -3.32 11.39
N THR A 134 13.17 -2.23 11.41
CA THR A 134 11.90 -2.12 12.16
C THR A 134 10.79 -1.53 11.29
N ASN A 135 10.61 -0.22 11.27
CA ASN A 135 9.51 0.49 10.60
C ASN A 135 9.94 1.29 9.36
N GLN A 136 11.24 1.54 9.19
CA GLN A 136 11.74 2.33 8.07
C GLN A 136 11.90 1.48 6.81
N TRP A 137 11.39 2.02 5.71
CA TRP A 137 11.48 1.42 4.38
C TRP A 137 11.77 2.50 3.36
N PHE A 138 12.24 2.08 2.19
CA PHE A 138 12.54 2.98 1.09
C PHE A 138 12.18 2.36 -0.25
N VAL A 139 11.93 3.22 -1.24
CA VAL A 139 11.82 2.84 -2.64
C VAL A 139 13.12 3.19 -3.36
N ASN A 140 13.63 2.25 -4.15
CA ASN A 140 14.81 2.45 -4.99
C ASN A 140 14.45 3.30 -6.23
N LEU A 141 15.10 4.46 -6.37
CA LEU A 141 14.95 5.35 -7.53
C LEU A 141 15.92 5.02 -8.68
N ALA A 142 16.89 4.16 -8.46
CA ALA A 142 17.83 3.71 -9.48
C ALA A 142 18.15 2.22 -9.27
N ASP A 143 18.96 1.66 -10.17
CA ASP A 143 19.61 0.38 -9.90
C ASP A 143 20.69 0.58 -8.84
N ASN A 144 20.38 0.13 -7.63
CA ASN A 144 21.24 0.24 -6.46
C ASN A 144 21.90 -1.10 -6.09
N SER A 145 21.77 -2.12 -6.94
CA SER A 145 22.25 -3.49 -6.67
C SER A 145 23.74 -3.51 -6.31
N GLY A 146 24.57 -2.73 -7.02
CA GLY A 146 26.02 -2.66 -6.76
C GLY A 146 26.40 -2.18 -5.34
N ASN A 147 25.50 -1.49 -4.64
CA ASN A 147 25.71 -1.00 -3.28
C ASN A 147 24.86 -1.79 -2.26
N LEU A 148 23.56 -1.81 -2.47
CA LEU A 148 22.59 -2.32 -1.49
C LEU A 148 22.45 -3.84 -1.48
N ASP A 149 22.92 -4.56 -2.50
CA ASP A 149 22.94 -6.03 -2.46
C ASP A 149 24.21 -6.56 -1.77
N ALA A 150 25.31 -5.80 -1.83
CA ALA A 150 26.62 -6.22 -1.32
C ALA A 150 26.88 -5.79 0.13
N ASN A 151 26.32 -4.65 0.56
CA ASN A 151 26.62 -4.06 1.87
C ASN A 151 25.65 -4.50 2.96
N ASN A 152 26.13 -4.56 4.20
CA ASN A 152 25.32 -4.87 5.40
C ASN A 152 24.45 -6.15 5.28
N GLY A 153 24.97 -7.17 4.59
CA GLY A 153 24.25 -8.43 4.32
C GLY A 153 23.14 -8.33 3.27
N GLY A 154 23.10 -7.25 2.49
CA GLY A 154 22.03 -6.93 1.55
C GLY A 154 20.83 -6.28 2.23
N PHE A 155 20.11 -5.42 1.53
CA PHE A 155 18.88 -4.76 2.02
C PHE A 155 17.66 -5.51 1.51
N THR A 156 16.84 -6.04 2.42
CA THR A 156 15.70 -6.91 2.09
C THR A 156 14.68 -6.17 1.23
N VAL A 157 14.62 -6.50 -0.05
CA VAL A 157 13.55 -6.12 -0.97
C VAL A 157 12.31 -6.95 -0.65
N PHE A 158 11.21 -6.29 -0.36
CA PHE A 158 9.95 -6.91 0.06
C PHE A 158 8.74 -6.43 -0.74
N GLY A 159 8.93 -5.60 -1.77
CA GLY A 159 7.85 -5.16 -2.64
C GLY A 159 8.34 -4.53 -3.93
N THR A 160 7.42 -4.31 -4.88
CA THR A 160 7.68 -3.62 -6.14
C THR A 160 6.55 -2.62 -6.43
N VAL A 161 6.92 -1.42 -6.87
CA VAL A 161 5.97 -0.38 -7.26
C VAL A 161 5.21 -0.80 -8.52
N LEU A 162 3.90 -0.62 -8.51
CA LEU A 162 3.00 -0.98 -9.60
C LEU A 162 2.63 0.22 -10.48
N GLY A 163 2.25 -0.08 -11.74
CA GLY A 163 1.72 0.88 -12.70
C GLY A 163 2.62 2.09 -12.91
N ASP A 164 2.03 3.27 -12.97
CA ASP A 164 2.74 4.54 -13.14
C ASP A 164 3.27 5.12 -11.82
N GLY A 165 3.31 4.33 -10.74
CA GLY A 165 3.73 4.79 -9.41
C GLY A 165 5.14 5.38 -9.37
N MET A 166 6.03 4.93 -10.27
CA MET A 166 7.37 5.52 -10.38
C MET A 166 7.35 6.98 -10.85
N ALA A 167 6.35 7.41 -11.63
CA ALA A 167 6.23 8.82 -12.03
C ALA A 167 5.94 9.74 -10.83
N VAL A 168 5.18 9.25 -9.84
CA VAL A 168 4.94 9.97 -8.58
C VAL A 168 6.22 10.07 -7.77
N LEU A 169 6.99 8.98 -7.70
CA LEU A 169 8.27 8.94 -6.98
C LEU A 169 9.33 9.83 -7.64
N ASP A 170 9.37 9.90 -8.97
CA ASP A 170 10.24 10.83 -9.70
C ASP A 170 9.83 12.29 -9.46
N ALA A 171 8.53 12.57 -9.37
CA ALA A 171 8.05 13.91 -9.02
C ALA A 171 8.44 14.30 -7.58
N ILE A 172 8.43 13.34 -6.64
CA ILE A 172 8.94 13.55 -5.27
C ILE A 172 10.45 13.78 -5.27
N ASP A 173 11.22 13.04 -6.06
CA ASP A 173 12.68 13.20 -6.18
C ASP A 173 13.09 14.58 -6.69
N ALA A 174 12.26 15.16 -7.57
CA ALA A 174 12.47 16.49 -8.12
C ALA A 174 12.17 17.66 -7.16
N LEU A 175 11.61 17.39 -5.97
CA LEU A 175 11.29 18.43 -4.98
C LEU A 175 12.55 18.94 -4.27
N PRO A 176 12.56 20.22 -3.85
CA PRO A 176 13.59 20.69 -2.93
C PRO A 176 13.47 19.94 -1.60
N PHE A 177 14.60 19.80 -0.90
CA PHE A 177 14.64 19.22 0.44
C PHE A 177 15.24 20.17 1.47
N VAL A 178 14.89 19.95 2.73
CA VAL A 178 15.46 20.64 3.89
C VAL A 178 16.11 19.64 4.82
N SER A 179 17.18 20.08 5.51
CA SER A 179 17.83 19.31 6.56
C SER A 179 17.49 19.90 7.93
N LEU A 180 16.75 19.16 8.75
CA LEU A 180 16.36 19.55 10.12
C LEU A 180 16.93 18.59 11.18
N GLY A 181 18.03 17.91 10.86
CA GLY A 181 18.71 16.96 11.75
C GLY A 181 18.38 15.50 11.43
N ALA A 182 18.71 14.60 12.37
CA ALA A 182 18.72 13.15 12.11
C ALA A 182 17.37 12.55 11.69
N LYS A 183 16.26 13.17 12.09
CA LYS A 183 14.89 12.71 11.78
C LYS A 183 14.31 13.34 10.50
N ALA A 184 15.07 14.22 9.85
CA ALA A 184 14.72 14.86 8.58
C ALA A 184 16.00 15.34 7.89
N PRO A 185 16.94 14.43 7.55
CA PRO A 185 18.23 14.82 6.98
C PRO A 185 18.08 15.42 5.58
N ASN A 186 17.09 14.95 4.81
CA ASN A 186 16.77 15.37 3.45
C ASN A 186 15.24 15.26 3.22
N ALA A 187 14.44 15.96 4.02
CA ALA A 187 12.99 15.89 3.91
C ALA A 187 12.51 16.75 2.71
N PRO A 188 11.82 16.16 1.71
CA PRO A 188 11.29 16.90 0.58
C PRO A 188 10.10 17.77 1.02
N TYR A 189 9.98 18.95 0.41
CA TYR A 189 8.85 19.85 0.62
C TYR A 189 8.35 20.44 -0.70
N PHE A 190 7.08 20.82 -0.73
CA PHE A 190 6.40 21.20 -1.98
C PHE A 190 6.04 22.69 -2.11
N SER A 191 6.36 23.51 -1.09
CA SER A 191 6.24 24.97 -1.14
C SER A 191 7.42 25.63 -1.85
N GLU A 192 7.26 26.88 -2.31
CA GLU A 192 8.32 27.65 -2.98
C GLU A 192 9.56 27.83 -2.08
N PHE A 193 9.33 28.07 -0.79
CA PHE A 193 10.35 28.11 0.25
C PHE A 193 9.89 27.24 1.41
N TYR A 194 10.85 26.57 2.06
CA TYR A 194 10.54 25.89 3.32
C TYR A 194 10.31 26.94 4.41
N ASP A 195 9.06 27.10 4.80
CA ASP A 195 8.61 28.00 5.86
C ASP A 195 8.08 27.21 7.06
N ASN A 196 7.42 26.08 6.79
CA ASN A 196 6.77 25.30 7.80
C ASN A 196 6.66 23.79 7.44
N PRO A 197 6.48 22.90 8.43
CA PRO A 197 6.42 21.45 8.24
C PRO A 197 5.17 20.93 7.53
N SER A 198 4.10 21.72 7.38
CA SER A 198 2.92 21.29 6.61
C SER A 198 3.24 21.12 5.12
N SER A 199 4.33 21.74 4.65
CA SER A 199 4.83 21.61 3.28
C SER A 199 5.63 20.33 3.03
N PHE A 200 5.89 19.49 4.04
CA PHE A 200 6.54 18.19 3.83
C PHE A 200 5.69 17.25 2.98
N VAL A 201 6.34 16.28 2.33
CA VAL A 201 5.62 15.18 1.69
C VAL A 201 5.19 14.16 2.74
N TYR A 202 3.93 14.24 3.15
CA TYR A 202 3.29 13.27 4.04
C TYR A 202 2.80 12.06 3.27
N MET A 203 2.57 10.96 3.99
CA MET A 203 2.03 9.74 3.44
C MET A 203 1.10 9.01 4.40
N ASN A 204 0.22 8.20 3.81
CA ASN A 204 -0.54 7.14 4.45
C ASN A 204 -0.28 5.83 3.71
N VAL A 205 -0.45 4.71 4.39
CA VAL A 205 -0.30 3.39 3.78
C VAL A 205 -1.49 2.53 4.20
N GLU A 206 -2.19 1.95 3.22
CA GLU A 206 -3.33 1.07 3.46
C GLU A 206 -3.22 -0.20 2.61
N VAL A 207 -3.73 -1.32 3.13
CA VAL A 207 -3.91 -2.54 2.32
C VAL A 207 -5.15 -2.36 1.44
N THR A 208 -5.02 -2.63 0.14
CA THR A 208 -6.14 -2.64 -0.79
C THR A 208 -6.39 -4.05 -1.33
N GLU A 209 -7.63 -4.36 -1.69
CA GLU A 209 -7.98 -5.71 -2.19
C GLU A 209 -7.39 -5.99 -3.58
N ARG A 210 -6.99 -4.92 -4.29
CA ARG A 210 -6.46 -4.97 -5.65
C ARG A 210 -5.68 -3.71 -5.97
N PHE A 211 -4.96 -3.76 -7.08
CA PHE A 211 -4.44 -2.57 -7.73
C PHE A 211 -5.56 -1.75 -8.39
N SER A 212 -5.50 -0.43 -8.24
CA SER A 212 -6.37 0.53 -8.91
C SER A 212 -5.60 1.82 -9.18
N THR A 213 -5.79 2.39 -10.37
CA THR A 213 -5.28 3.71 -10.75
C THR A 213 -6.27 4.83 -10.42
N SER A 214 -7.47 4.53 -9.92
CA SER A 214 -8.48 5.54 -9.60
C SER A 214 -8.04 6.38 -8.40
N SER A 215 -8.29 7.69 -8.44
CA SER A 215 -8.07 8.58 -7.29
C SER A 215 -9.07 8.35 -6.15
N HIS A 216 -10.22 7.75 -6.46
CA HIS A 216 -11.29 7.47 -5.51
C HIS A 216 -11.66 5.99 -5.59
N VAL A 217 -11.42 5.27 -4.50
CA VAL A 217 -11.65 3.82 -4.44
C VAL A 217 -12.41 3.50 -3.17
N TYR A 218 -13.46 2.68 -3.28
CA TYR A 218 -14.11 2.03 -2.16
C TYR A 218 -13.96 0.51 -2.24
N GLU A 219 -13.41 -0.09 -1.20
CA GLU A 219 -13.21 -1.53 -1.04
C GLU A 219 -14.23 -2.07 -0.02
N SER A 220 -15.25 -2.80 -0.50
CA SER A 220 -16.35 -3.24 0.37
C SER A 220 -15.98 -4.30 1.40
N GLY A 221 -14.95 -5.10 1.16
CA GLY A 221 -14.52 -6.15 2.09
C GLY A 221 -13.88 -5.56 3.35
N THR A 222 -13.19 -4.43 3.23
CA THR A 222 -12.57 -3.72 4.36
C THR A 222 -13.38 -2.50 4.81
N GLY A 223 -14.28 -2.01 3.96
CA GLY A 223 -14.98 -0.75 4.17
C GLY A 223 -14.12 0.49 3.92
N LEU A 224 -12.91 0.34 3.39
CA LEU A 224 -11.97 1.43 3.13
C LEU A 224 -12.44 2.28 1.95
N LEU A 225 -12.43 3.59 2.13
CA LEU A 225 -12.56 4.57 1.06
C LEU A 225 -11.30 5.46 1.04
N ILE A 226 -10.59 5.49 -0.08
CA ILE A 226 -9.43 6.37 -0.30
C ILE A 226 -9.87 7.49 -1.24
N THR A 227 -9.62 8.75 -0.86
CA THR A 227 -9.98 9.91 -1.68
C THR A 227 -9.05 11.10 -1.40
N SER A 228 -9.08 12.09 -2.30
CA SER A 228 -8.55 13.42 -2.04
C SER A 228 -9.65 14.46 -2.24
N VAL A 229 -9.73 15.41 -1.31
CA VAL A 229 -10.80 16.38 -1.18
C VAL A 229 -10.26 17.80 -1.28
N ASN A 230 -10.89 18.59 -2.13
CA ASN A 230 -10.76 20.04 -2.18
C ASN A 230 -11.83 20.65 -1.26
N ILE A 231 -11.41 21.33 -0.20
CA ILE A 231 -12.29 21.98 0.77
C ILE A 231 -12.50 23.45 0.39
N ASP A 232 -13.77 23.87 0.33
CA ASP A 232 -14.19 25.27 0.14
C ASP A 232 -13.44 25.99 -1.00
N ASP A 233 -13.38 25.35 -2.18
CA ASP A 233 -12.78 25.89 -3.41
C ASP A 233 -11.31 26.30 -3.27
N GLY A 234 -10.51 25.40 -2.71
CA GLY A 234 -9.05 25.50 -2.64
C GLY A 234 -8.53 26.07 -1.33
N SER A 235 -9.39 26.23 -0.31
CA SER A 235 -8.94 26.63 1.03
C SER A 235 -7.94 25.61 1.61
N GLU A 236 -8.24 24.33 1.44
CA GLU A 236 -7.37 23.21 1.80
C GLU A 236 -7.52 22.09 0.75
N LEU A 237 -6.39 21.46 0.42
CA LEU A 237 -6.35 20.27 -0.41
C LEU A 237 -5.83 19.12 0.45
N LEU A 238 -6.64 18.08 0.61
CA LEU A 238 -6.34 16.97 1.51
C LEU A 238 -6.37 15.64 0.77
N SER A 239 -5.55 14.70 1.21
CA SER A 239 -5.74 13.27 0.97
C SER A 239 -6.10 12.61 2.30
N LEU A 240 -7.07 11.70 2.28
CA LEU A 240 -7.53 11.02 3.49
C LEU A 240 -8.18 9.68 3.18
N ASN A 241 -8.23 8.84 4.22
CA ASN A 241 -8.93 7.57 4.22
C ASN A 241 -10.19 7.69 5.07
N LEU A 242 -11.26 7.06 4.63
CA LEU A 242 -12.51 6.91 5.36
C LEU A 242 -12.83 5.43 5.51
N ARG A 243 -13.67 5.10 6.49
CA ARG A 243 -14.20 3.75 6.68
C ARG A 243 -15.71 3.76 6.69
N SER A 244 -16.35 2.76 6.09
CA SER A 244 -17.77 2.52 6.31
C SER A 244 -18.00 2.08 7.76
N VAL A 245 -19.00 2.68 8.41
CA VAL A 245 -19.38 2.36 9.78
C VAL A 245 -20.81 1.85 9.82
N ALA A 246 -21.08 0.88 10.71
CA ALA A 246 -22.42 0.36 10.90
C ALA A 246 -23.37 1.47 11.34
N SER A 247 -24.50 1.61 10.65
CA SER A 247 -25.48 2.67 10.90
C SER A 247 -26.89 2.22 10.54
N ALA A 248 -27.87 2.72 11.30
CA ALA A 248 -29.29 2.54 10.99
C ALA A 248 -29.79 3.54 9.94
N LEU A 249 -29.02 4.59 9.63
CA LEU A 249 -29.39 5.65 8.69
C LEU A 249 -29.13 5.29 7.23
N GLY A 250 -28.42 4.18 6.97
CA GLY A 250 -27.96 3.78 5.65
C GLY A 250 -26.43 3.68 5.60
N PHE A 251 -25.86 3.92 4.42
CA PHE A 251 -24.42 3.84 4.21
C PHE A 251 -23.72 5.09 4.78
N VAL A 252 -22.97 4.91 5.87
CA VAL A 252 -22.23 5.98 6.54
C VAL A 252 -20.75 5.71 6.44
N ILE A 253 -19.98 6.75 6.12
CA ILE A 253 -18.52 6.74 6.17
C ILE A 253 -18.02 7.70 7.25
N GLU A 254 -16.88 7.37 7.85
CA GLU A 254 -16.21 8.14 8.89
C GLU A 254 -14.75 8.37 8.51
N VAL A 255 -14.27 9.61 8.64
CA VAL A 255 -12.88 9.96 8.36
C VAL A 255 -11.95 9.29 9.36
N ASN A 256 -10.88 8.66 8.88
CA ASN A 256 -9.73 8.32 9.71
C ASN A 256 -8.88 9.58 9.90
N GLN A 257 -9.04 10.24 11.05
CA GLN A 257 -8.37 11.52 11.33
C GLN A 257 -6.83 11.43 11.26
N GLU A 258 -6.26 10.27 11.56
CA GLU A 258 -4.80 10.04 11.49
C GLU A 258 -4.28 10.02 10.05
N SER A 259 -5.16 9.80 9.07
CA SER A 259 -4.82 9.75 7.65
C SER A 259 -4.98 11.09 6.92
N VAL A 260 -5.39 12.16 7.61
CA VAL A 260 -5.57 13.45 6.94
C VAL A 260 -4.20 14.08 6.69
N ILE A 261 -3.81 14.14 5.41
CA ILE A 261 -2.55 14.73 4.98
C ILE A 261 -2.78 15.83 3.94
N PRO A 262 -1.95 16.90 3.90
CA PRO A 262 -2.08 17.94 2.90
C PRO A 262 -1.69 17.42 1.51
N ARG A 263 -2.22 18.04 0.47
CA ARG A 263 -1.90 17.76 -0.94
C ARG A 263 -1.35 19.01 -1.62
N GLN A 264 -0.34 18.83 -2.46
CA GLN A 264 0.35 19.92 -3.15
C GLN A 264 -0.53 20.60 -4.21
N THR A 265 -1.25 19.79 -5.00
CA THR A 265 -2.03 20.28 -6.15
C THR A 265 -3.39 19.63 -6.23
N ALA A 266 -4.35 20.39 -6.75
CA ALA A 266 -5.64 19.87 -7.18
C ALA A 266 -5.48 19.11 -8.51
N PHE A 267 -6.43 18.23 -8.80
CA PHE A 267 -6.44 17.45 -10.04
C PHE A 267 -7.86 17.25 -10.56
N ASP A 268 -7.97 16.90 -11.85
CA ASP A 268 -9.25 16.69 -12.50
C ASP A 268 -10.02 15.53 -11.84
N GLY A 269 -11.27 15.80 -11.47
CA GLY A 269 -12.11 14.81 -10.78
C GLY A 269 -11.83 14.65 -9.28
N MET A 270 -11.03 15.52 -8.66
CA MET A 270 -10.89 15.57 -7.19
C MET A 270 -12.25 15.75 -6.50
N ALA A 271 -12.45 15.11 -5.36
CA ALA A 271 -13.67 15.27 -4.59
C ALA A 271 -13.75 16.69 -4.01
N THR A 272 -14.95 17.18 -3.72
CA THR A 272 -15.15 18.50 -3.12
C THR A 272 -15.91 18.38 -1.80
N PHE A 273 -15.53 19.19 -0.81
CA PHE A 273 -16.31 19.35 0.40
C PHE A 273 -16.63 20.83 0.60
N ASP A 274 -17.92 21.13 0.74
CA ASP A 274 -18.43 22.47 1.06
C ASP A 274 -18.84 22.50 2.53
N SER A 275 -18.12 23.28 3.34
CA SER A 275 -18.32 23.37 4.78
C SER A 275 -19.61 24.12 5.17
N ALA A 276 -20.13 24.98 4.29
CA ALA A 276 -21.37 25.72 4.53
C ALA A 276 -22.61 24.82 4.36
N THR A 277 -22.56 23.88 3.42
CA THR A 277 -23.65 22.92 3.15
C THR A 277 -23.44 21.58 3.83
N GLY A 278 -22.20 21.24 4.18
CA GLY A 278 -21.80 19.94 4.72
C GLY A 278 -21.82 18.83 3.68
N LEU A 279 -21.70 19.13 2.38
CA LEU A 279 -21.76 18.15 1.31
C LEU A 279 -20.36 17.77 0.83
N LEU A 280 -20.07 16.47 0.82
CA LEU A 280 -18.91 15.85 0.19
C LEU A 280 -19.36 15.23 -1.14
N THR A 281 -18.80 15.69 -2.26
CA THR A 281 -19.12 15.19 -3.61
C THR A 281 -17.91 14.50 -4.22
N ILE A 282 -18.07 13.26 -4.66
CA ILE A 282 -17.07 12.48 -5.38
C ILE A 282 -17.55 12.31 -6.83
N PRO A 283 -16.91 12.96 -7.82
CA PRO A 283 -17.38 12.94 -9.21
C PRO A 283 -17.47 11.53 -9.81
N ALA A 284 -16.49 10.68 -9.53
CA ALA A 284 -16.47 9.28 -9.91
C ALA A 284 -15.81 8.46 -8.80
N LEU A 285 -16.48 7.41 -8.34
CA LEU A 285 -15.99 6.50 -7.30
C LEU A 285 -15.91 5.09 -7.88
N GLU A 286 -14.70 4.52 -7.88
CA GLU A 286 -14.51 3.12 -8.23
C GLU A 286 -14.86 2.24 -7.01
N VAL A 287 -15.87 1.40 -7.16
CA VAL A 287 -16.41 0.56 -6.10
C VAL A 287 -16.08 -0.90 -6.42
N ASN A 288 -15.35 -1.55 -5.51
CA ASN A 288 -15.14 -2.98 -5.54
C ASN A 288 -16.11 -3.68 -4.57
N LEU A 289 -17.10 -4.36 -5.14
CA LEU A 289 -18.06 -5.18 -4.40
C LEU A 289 -17.63 -6.64 -4.45
N SER A 290 -16.79 -7.05 -3.49
CA SER A 290 -16.31 -8.44 -3.34
C SER A 290 -15.75 -9.02 -4.66
N GLY A 291 -14.88 -8.25 -5.33
CA GLY A 291 -14.25 -8.60 -6.60
C GLY A 291 -15.01 -8.11 -7.85
N SER A 292 -16.25 -7.62 -7.70
CA SER A 292 -16.98 -6.97 -8.80
C SER A 292 -16.71 -5.47 -8.82
N VAL A 293 -15.91 -5.01 -9.78
CA VAL A 293 -15.53 -3.60 -9.90
C VAL A 293 -16.51 -2.85 -10.79
N SER A 294 -16.99 -1.71 -10.32
CA SER A 294 -17.84 -0.77 -11.06
C SER A 294 -17.45 0.67 -10.73
N VAL A 295 -17.84 1.62 -11.57
CA VAL A 295 -17.70 3.05 -11.29
C VAL A 295 -19.10 3.64 -11.16
N ILE A 296 -19.35 4.33 -10.05
CA ILE A 296 -20.54 5.17 -9.87
C ILE A 296 -20.13 6.64 -9.92
N THR A 297 -21.04 7.52 -10.32
CA THR A 297 -20.74 8.95 -10.52
C THR A 297 -21.60 9.85 -9.66
N ASN A 298 -21.19 11.12 -9.50
CA ASN A 298 -21.93 12.12 -8.73
C ASN A 298 -22.33 11.65 -7.33
N VAL A 299 -21.40 10.97 -6.64
CA VAL A 299 -21.64 10.43 -5.31
C VAL A 299 -21.63 11.58 -4.30
N VAL A 300 -22.75 11.80 -3.63
CA VAL A 300 -22.90 12.87 -2.64
C VAL A 300 -23.10 12.26 -1.28
N PHE A 301 -22.28 12.69 -0.32
CA PHE A 301 -22.44 12.40 1.09
C PHE A 301 -22.75 13.68 1.87
N LYS A 302 -23.62 13.58 2.86
CA LYS A 302 -23.99 14.67 3.76
C LYS A 302 -23.39 14.47 5.14
N LEU A 303 -22.72 15.49 5.66
CA LEU A 303 -22.18 15.50 7.02
C LEU A 303 -23.32 15.34 8.04
N ILE A 304 -23.20 14.35 8.91
CA ILE A 304 -24.16 14.05 9.98
C ILE A 304 -23.56 14.19 11.39
N ASP A 305 -22.23 14.18 11.51
CA ASP A 305 -21.51 14.46 12.76
C ASP A 305 -20.17 15.11 12.43
N ALA A 306 -20.01 16.38 12.81
CA ALA A 306 -18.79 17.15 12.58
C ALA A 306 -17.63 16.74 13.49
N THR A 307 -17.89 16.19 14.69
CA THR A 307 -16.83 15.84 15.64
C THR A 307 -16.08 14.59 15.19
N SER A 308 -16.82 13.59 14.73
CA SER A 308 -16.24 12.36 14.17
C SER A 308 -16.04 12.42 12.66
N ALA A 309 -16.46 13.51 12.01
CA ALA A 309 -16.49 13.67 10.56
C ALA A 309 -17.16 12.47 9.86
N ARG A 310 -18.43 12.22 10.25
CA ARG A 310 -19.28 11.19 9.63
C ARG A 310 -20.16 11.77 8.57
N PHE A 311 -20.26 11.05 7.46
CA PHE A 311 -21.10 11.41 6.33
C PHE A 311 -22.03 10.28 5.96
N LEU A 312 -23.30 10.60 5.72
CA LEU A 312 -24.33 9.71 5.21
C LEU A 312 -24.40 9.84 3.69
N LEU A 313 -24.40 8.72 2.96
CA LEU A 313 -24.67 8.72 1.53
C LEU A 313 -26.06 9.30 1.25
N ASP A 314 -26.12 10.33 0.41
CA ASP A 314 -27.34 11.03 0.03
C ASP A 314 -27.81 10.55 -1.36
N THR A 315 -26.97 10.73 -2.38
CA THR A 315 -27.28 10.36 -3.78
C THR A 315 -26.06 9.84 -4.53
N TYR A 316 -26.29 9.12 -5.63
CA TYR A 316 -25.29 8.78 -6.65
C TYR A 316 -26.01 8.42 -7.95
N ASP A 317 -25.29 8.51 -9.07
CA ASP A 317 -25.74 8.05 -10.38
C ASP A 317 -25.09 6.69 -10.72
N GLN A 318 -25.84 5.83 -11.41
CA GLN A 318 -25.42 4.51 -11.87
C GLN A 318 -25.51 4.39 -13.40
#